data_AF-A0A525VYC6-F1
#
_entry.id   AF-A0A525VYC6-F1
#
_cell.length_a   1.000
_cell.length_b   1.000
_cell.length_c   1.000
_cell.angle_alpha   90.00
_cell.angle_beta   90.00
_cell.angle_gamma   90.00
#
_symmetry.space_group_name_H-M   'P 1'
#
loop_
_entity.id
_entity.type
_entity.pdbx_description
1 polymer ?
#
loop_
_entity_poly.entity_id
_entity_poly.type
_entity_poly.pdbx_seq_one_letter_code
_entity_poly.pdbx_strand_id
1 'polypeptide(L)'
;MGSTTFGGSDRGYDMSLWYDSKPLKIGWFAMLAAVGSEVIFQRVFGYSHGLDSMTPEFENVWMGLWRFNVISNIIFSAATLGWIWSTRDRNVANVDPKTELKRYFYWMMWLAIYVFGVYWAGSYTLEQDASWHQVIIRDTSFTASHIIAFYFTFPLYITCGVASYLYAMTRLPQFSKAVSFPLVGAIVGPMMILPNVGLNEWGHAFWFVDELFAAPLHWGFVTLGWCGLFGGTGGVAAQIVARMSNLCDVVWNNESKDCLHVIPY
;
A
#
# COMPACT_ATOMS: atom_id res chain seq x y z
N MET A 1 36.43 -11.78 13.32
CA MET A 1 35.28 -11.00 13.86
C MET A 1 34.05 -11.87 13.70
N GLY A 2 33.36 -12.12 14.81
CA GLY A 2 32.57 -13.33 15.05
C GLY A 2 31.34 -13.50 14.16
N SER A 3 31.23 -14.67 13.54
CA SER A 3 29.96 -15.23 13.10
C SER A 3 29.17 -15.63 14.34
N THR A 4 28.10 -14.90 14.67
CA THR A 4 27.09 -15.39 15.60
C THR A 4 26.29 -16.49 14.92
N THR A 5 26.79 -17.71 15.03
CA THR A 5 26.01 -18.93 14.82
C THR A 5 24.97 -19.02 15.92
N PHE A 6 23.70 -18.76 15.60
CA PHE A 6 22.57 -19.19 16.44
C PHE A 6 22.46 -20.71 16.35
N GLY A 7 23.35 -21.41 17.06
CA GLY A 7 23.28 -22.84 17.31
C GLY A 7 22.43 -23.09 18.54
N GLY A 8 21.19 -23.52 18.34
CA GLY A 8 20.35 -24.16 19.34
C GLY A 8 19.75 -25.41 18.72
N SER A 9 20.14 -26.57 19.26
CA SER A 9 19.69 -27.95 18.97
C SER A 9 18.48 -28.14 18.03
N ASP A 10 18.68 -28.94 16.98
CA ASP A 10 17.68 -29.43 16.02
C ASP A 10 16.38 -29.94 16.67
N ARG A 11 15.38 -29.06 16.79
CA ARG A 11 13.97 -29.43 17.04
C ARG A 11 13.21 -29.79 15.75
N GLY A 12 13.88 -30.04 14.63
CA GLY A 12 13.21 -30.33 13.36
C GLY A 12 12.35 -29.16 12.85
N TYR A 13 12.70 -27.91 13.21
CA TYR A 13 11.99 -26.71 12.77
C TYR A 13 12.41 -26.31 11.37
N ASP A 14 11.85 -26.96 10.36
CA ASP A 14 11.95 -26.49 8.99
C ASP A 14 11.14 -25.18 8.81
N MET A 15 11.85 -24.06 8.74
CA MET A 15 11.29 -22.71 8.56
C MET A 15 10.47 -22.58 7.28
N SER A 16 10.81 -23.34 6.22
CA SER A 16 10.12 -23.26 4.92
C SER A 16 8.65 -23.68 5.02
N LEU A 17 8.29 -24.45 6.06
CA LEU A 17 6.93 -24.90 6.33
C LEU A 17 6.01 -23.76 6.81
N TRP A 18 6.55 -22.69 7.36
CA TRP A 18 5.76 -21.59 7.93
C TRP A 18 6.20 -20.18 7.49
N TYR A 19 7.36 -20.03 6.84
CA TYR A 19 7.85 -18.73 6.36
C TYR A 19 8.62 -18.82 5.03
N ASP A 20 8.40 -17.86 4.15
CA ASP A 20 9.20 -17.64 2.93
C ASP A 20 9.23 -16.16 2.55
N SER A 21 10.41 -15.54 2.62
CA SER A 21 10.61 -14.11 2.33
C SER A 21 10.73 -13.76 0.85
N LYS A 22 10.83 -14.74 -0.06
CA LYS A 22 11.06 -14.46 -1.49
C LYS A 22 9.99 -13.54 -2.10
N PRO A 23 8.68 -13.73 -1.86
CA PRO A 23 7.66 -12.86 -2.44
C PRO A 23 7.80 -11.40 -1.99
N LEU A 24 8.14 -11.17 -0.72
CA LEU A 24 8.39 -9.83 -0.21
C LEU A 24 9.54 -9.16 -0.94
N LYS A 25 10.68 -9.85 -1.09
CA LYS A 25 11.86 -9.30 -1.77
C LYS A 25 11.53 -8.95 -3.22
N ILE A 26 10.82 -9.84 -3.92
CA ILE A 26 10.39 -9.60 -5.31
C ILE A 26 9.50 -8.36 -5.37
N GLY A 27 8.45 -8.29 -4.55
CA GLY A 27 7.54 -7.13 -4.52
C GLY A 27 8.25 -5.83 -4.18
N TRP A 28 9.17 -5.86 -3.21
CA TRP A 28 9.91 -4.69 -2.74
C TRP A 28 10.83 -4.16 -3.84
N PHE A 29 11.64 -5.02 -4.45
CA PHE A 29 12.54 -4.62 -5.54
C PHE A 29 11.78 -4.22 -6.80
N ALA A 30 10.64 -4.85 -7.11
CA ALA A 30 9.79 -4.46 -8.22
C ALA A 30 9.22 -3.04 -8.02
N MET A 31 8.71 -2.73 -6.83
CA MET A 31 8.22 -1.39 -6.52
C MET A 31 9.34 -0.35 -6.53
N LEU A 32 10.51 -0.68 -5.96
CA LEU A 32 11.70 0.18 -6.03
C LEU A 32 12.11 0.47 -7.48
N ALA A 33 12.11 -0.54 -8.34
CA ALA A 33 12.48 -0.36 -9.74
C ALA A 33 11.46 0.53 -10.46
N ALA A 34 10.17 0.29 -10.27
CA ALA A 34 9.10 1.06 -10.91
C ALA A 34 9.09 2.54 -10.47
N VAL A 35 9.11 2.80 -9.16
CA VAL A 35 9.14 4.18 -8.65
C VAL A 35 10.49 4.84 -8.97
N GLY A 36 11.59 4.09 -8.85
CA GLY A 36 12.91 4.58 -9.21
C GLY A 36 13.01 5.02 -10.67
N SER A 37 12.38 4.29 -11.60
CA SER A 37 12.35 4.71 -13.00
C SER A 37 11.60 6.02 -13.22
N GLU A 38 10.48 6.25 -12.55
CA GLU A 38 9.73 7.51 -12.63
C GLU A 38 10.53 8.69 -12.06
N VAL A 39 11.18 8.48 -10.90
CA VAL A 39 12.01 9.50 -10.26
C VAL A 39 13.19 9.89 -11.16
N ILE A 40 13.85 8.90 -11.76
CA ILE A 40 14.94 9.15 -12.72
C ILE A 40 14.39 9.87 -13.95
N PHE A 41 13.25 9.43 -14.50
CA PHE A 41 12.61 10.06 -15.64
C PHE A 41 12.32 11.54 -15.38
N GLN A 42 11.73 11.87 -14.24
CA GLN A 42 11.46 13.26 -13.86
C GLN A 42 12.73 14.08 -13.71
N ARG A 43 13.79 13.48 -13.16
CA ARG A 43 15.05 14.19 -13.00
C ARG A 43 15.73 14.52 -14.33
N VAL A 44 15.51 13.71 -15.36
CA VAL A 44 16.04 13.92 -16.71
C VAL A 44 15.17 14.91 -17.50
N PHE A 45 13.85 14.76 -17.45
CA PHE A 45 12.92 15.48 -18.33
C PHE A 45 12.14 16.62 -17.68
N GLY A 46 12.19 16.76 -16.35
CA GLY A 46 11.40 17.73 -15.58
C GLY A 46 11.62 19.16 -16.03
N TYR A 47 12.86 19.65 -15.94
CA TYR A 47 13.19 21.02 -16.34
C TYR A 47 13.28 21.23 -17.85
N SER A 48 13.59 20.18 -18.60
CA SER A 48 13.84 20.30 -20.05
C SER A 48 12.55 20.23 -20.87
N HIS A 49 11.60 19.37 -20.50
CA HIS A 49 10.39 19.09 -21.27
C HIS A 49 9.10 19.23 -20.45
N GLY A 50 9.19 19.53 -19.14
CA GLY A 50 8.05 19.52 -18.21
C GLY A 50 7.57 20.89 -17.72
N LEU A 51 8.14 21.98 -18.23
CA LEU A 51 7.83 23.34 -17.78
C LEU A 51 6.67 24.01 -18.52
N ASP A 52 6.53 23.75 -19.83
CA ASP A 52 5.49 24.35 -20.68
C ASP A 52 4.63 23.24 -21.30
N SER A 53 3.38 23.15 -20.86
CA SER A 53 2.44 22.10 -21.30
C SER A 53 1.87 22.31 -22.71
N MET A 54 2.13 23.46 -23.33
CA MET A 54 1.67 23.79 -24.68
C MET A 54 2.63 23.32 -25.77
N THR A 55 3.80 22.80 -25.38
CA THR A 55 4.83 22.35 -26.30
C THR A 55 4.54 20.94 -26.84
N PRO A 56 4.90 20.64 -28.11
CA PRO A 56 4.87 19.27 -28.63
C PRO A 56 5.74 18.30 -27.84
N GLU A 57 6.83 18.79 -27.25
CA GLU A 57 7.73 18.06 -26.38
C GLU A 57 7.02 17.52 -25.13
N PHE A 58 6.21 18.37 -24.49
CA PHE A 58 5.43 17.98 -23.32
C PHE A 58 4.43 16.87 -23.67
N GLU A 59 3.73 17.02 -24.79
CA GLU A 59 2.77 16.02 -25.28
C GLU A 59 3.44 14.66 -25.53
N ASN A 60 4.63 14.65 -26.14
CA ASN A 60 5.34 13.41 -26.44
C ASN A 60 5.93 12.74 -25.18
N VAL A 61 6.49 13.52 -24.26
CA VAL A 61 7.22 13.01 -23.09
C VAL A 61 6.27 12.78 -21.91
N TRP A 62 5.57 13.82 -21.47
CA TRP A 62 4.79 13.79 -20.24
C TRP A 62 3.40 13.21 -20.45
N MET A 63 2.70 13.60 -21.52
CA MET A 63 1.40 12.97 -21.82
C MET A 63 1.55 11.53 -22.31
N GLY A 64 2.70 11.20 -22.93
CA GLY A 64 3.12 9.82 -23.18
C GLY A 64 3.25 9.01 -21.88
N LEU A 65 4.00 9.52 -20.90
CA LEU A 65 4.17 8.90 -19.58
C LEU A 65 2.83 8.75 -18.85
N TRP A 66 1.99 9.79 -18.86
CA TRP A 66 0.67 9.75 -18.24
C TRP A 66 -0.20 8.61 -18.80
N ARG A 67 -0.27 8.46 -20.13
CA ARG A 67 -1.01 7.35 -20.77
C ARG A 67 -0.46 5.99 -20.34
N PHE A 68 0.86 5.85 -20.32
CA PHE A 68 1.52 4.64 -19.85
C PHE A 68 1.17 4.34 -18.39
N ASN A 69 1.23 5.34 -17.50
CA ASN A 69 0.95 5.19 -16.07
C ASN A 69 -0.50 4.79 -15.81
N VAL A 70 -1.46 5.40 -16.51
CA VAL A 70 -2.88 5.02 -16.39
C VAL A 70 -3.11 3.57 -16.87
N ILE A 71 -2.62 3.23 -18.06
CA ILE A 71 -2.84 1.89 -18.63
C ILE A 71 -2.15 0.81 -17.79
N SER A 72 -0.89 1.04 -17.40
CA SER A 72 -0.11 0.09 -16.60
C SER A 72 -0.74 -0.15 -15.23
N ASN A 73 -1.25 0.89 -14.56
CA ASN A 73 -1.95 0.74 -13.28
C ASN A 73 -3.28 -0.01 -13.41
N ILE A 74 -4.05 0.23 -14.49
CA ILE A 74 -5.28 -0.52 -14.75
C ILE A 74 -4.96 -2.01 -14.94
N ILE A 75 -3.94 -2.33 -15.75
CA ILE A 75 -3.50 -3.70 -15.99
C ILE A 75 -3.00 -4.34 -14.69
N PHE A 76 -2.15 -3.64 -13.94
CA PHE A 76 -1.61 -4.13 -12.67
C PHE A 76 -2.71 -4.43 -11.66
N SER A 77 -3.69 -3.54 -11.53
CA SER A 77 -4.84 -3.72 -10.65
C SER A 77 -5.70 -4.90 -11.08
N ALA A 78 -6.09 -4.98 -12.35
CA ALA A 78 -6.90 -6.08 -12.86
C ALA A 78 -6.19 -7.44 -12.70
N ALA A 79 -4.90 -7.50 -13.02
CA ALA A 79 -4.09 -8.72 -12.90
C ALA A 79 -3.95 -9.15 -11.44
N THR A 80 -3.58 -8.23 -10.55
CA THR A 80 -3.33 -8.52 -9.14
C THR A 80 -4.62 -8.93 -8.44
N LEU A 81 -5.67 -8.12 -8.54
CA LEU A 81 -6.95 -8.37 -7.87
C LEU A 81 -7.65 -9.60 -8.48
N GLY A 82 -7.60 -9.76 -9.81
CA GLY A 82 -8.12 -10.93 -10.50
C GLY A 82 -7.40 -12.23 -10.11
N TRP A 83 -6.07 -12.18 -9.98
CA TRP A 83 -5.29 -13.33 -9.52
C TRP A 83 -5.62 -13.71 -8.07
N ILE A 84 -5.68 -12.71 -7.16
CA ILE A 84 -6.07 -12.95 -5.77
C ILE A 84 -7.49 -13.52 -5.73
N TRP A 85 -8.46 -12.96 -6.45
CA TRP A 85 -9.84 -13.46 -6.41
C TRP A 85 -9.98 -14.87 -6.98
N SER A 86 -9.30 -15.17 -8.10
CA SER A 86 -9.38 -16.46 -8.78
C SER A 86 -8.74 -17.59 -7.96
N THR A 87 -7.65 -17.30 -7.26
CA THR A 87 -6.91 -18.27 -6.43
C THR A 87 -7.39 -18.31 -4.97
N ARG A 88 -8.58 -17.76 -4.68
CA ARG A 88 -9.13 -17.75 -3.31
C ARG A 88 -9.37 -19.17 -2.79
N ASP A 89 -9.14 -19.35 -1.50
CA ASP A 89 -9.48 -20.59 -0.83
C ASP A 89 -11.02 -20.65 -0.67
N ARG A 90 -11.61 -21.80 -1.03
CA ARG A 90 -13.07 -22.01 -0.97
C ARG A 90 -13.51 -22.61 0.37
N ASN A 91 -12.57 -23.09 1.17
CA ASN A 91 -12.79 -23.69 2.47
C ASN A 91 -11.94 -23.01 3.55
N VAL A 92 -11.91 -21.66 3.54
CA VAL A 92 -11.11 -20.84 4.47
C VAL A 92 -11.40 -21.17 5.94
N ALA A 93 -12.61 -21.62 6.28
CA ALA A 93 -12.96 -21.94 7.67
C ALA A 93 -12.18 -23.14 8.25
N ASN A 94 -11.60 -24.01 7.40
CA ASN A 94 -10.99 -25.29 7.80
C ASN A 94 -9.50 -25.36 7.43
N VAL A 95 -8.78 -24.24 7.49
CA VAL A 95 -7.35 -24.18 7.18
C VAL A 95 -6.54 -24.82 8.32
N ASP A 96 -5.52 -25.60 7.96
CA ASP A 96 -4.58 -26.16 8.94
C ASP A 96 -3.81 -25.03 9.67
N PRO A 97 -3.63 -25.09 11.01
CA PRO A 97 -2.97 -24.00 11.77
C PRO A 97 -1.59 -23.60 11.26
N LYS A 98 -0.78 -24.56 10.80
CA LYS A 98 0.57 -24.26 10.26
C LYS A 98 0.47 -23.53 8.92
N THR A 99 -0.49 -23.92 8.09
CA THR A 99 -0.80 -23.23 6.82
C THR A 99 -1.37 -21.83 7.07
N GLU A 100 -2.24 -21.68 8.08
CA GLU A 100 -2.78 -20.38 8.47
C GLU A 100 -1.66 -19.43 8.92
N LEU A 101 -0.73 -19.91 9.75
CA LEU A 101 0.43 -19.14 10.18
C LEU A 101 1.28 -18.67 8.99
N LYS A 102 1.53 -19.56 8.01
CA LYS A 102 2.24 -19.20 6.77
C LYS A 102 1.51 -18.12 5.97
N ARG A 103 0.18 -18.20 5.89
CA ARG A 103 -0.66 -17.19 5.22
C ARG A 103 -0.62 -15.85 5.95
N TYR A 104 -0.52 -15.82 7.28
CA TYR A 104 -0.31 -14.59 8.04
C TYR A 104 1.03 -13.91 7.67
N PHE A 105 2.11 -14.69 7.51
CA PHE A 105 3.37 -14.12 7.03
C PHE A 105 3.25 -13.55 5.63
N TYR A 106 2.65 -14.26 4.68
CA TYR A 106 2.42 -13.71 3.34
C TYR A 106 1.49 -12.48 3.35
N TRP A 107 0.50 -12.44 4.24
CA TRP A 107 -0.35 -11.28 4.40
C TRP A 107 0.41 -10.08 4.96
N MET A 108 1.27 -10.28 5.96
CA MET A 108 2.16 -9.22 6.45
C MET A 108 3.11 -8.72 5.37
N MET A 109 3.52 -9.57 4.42
CA MET A 109 4.29 -9.12 3.25
C MET A 109 3.48 -8.22 2.33
N TRP A 110 2.20 -8.54 2.08
CA TRP A 110 1.28 -7.64 1.37
C TRP A 110 1.14 -6.29 2.08
N LEU A 111 0.96 -6.31 3.41
CA LEU A 111 0.91 -5.09 4.23
C LEU A 111 2.21 -4.29 4.16
N ALA A 112 3.37 -4.95 4.18
CA ALA A 112 4.66 -4.27 4.05
C ALA A 112 4.81 -3.57 2.69
N ILE A 113 4.41 -4.22 1.59
CA ILE A 113 4.40 -3.60 0.26
C ILE A 113 3.39 -2.45 0.19
N TYR A 114 2.23 -2.60 0.81
CA TYR A 114 1.25 -1.51 0.91
C TYR A 114 1.81 -0.29 1.65
N VAL A 115 2.39 -0.48 2.85
CA VAL A 115 3.00 0.60 3.63
C VAL A 115 4.14 1.27 2.85
N PHE A 116 4.92 0.50 2.10
CA PHE A 116 5.96 1.05 1.24
C PHE A 116 5.38 1.87 0.08
N GLY A 117 4.27 1.44 -0.51
CA GLY A 117 3.52 2.23 -1.49
C GLY A 117 2.97 3.53 -0.89
N VAL A 118 2.44 3.49 0.34
CA VAL A 118 1.99 4.68 1.08
C VAL A 118 3.15 5.63 1.35
N TYR A 119 4.35 5.14 1.64
CA TYR A 119 5.54 6.00 1.75
C TYR A 119 5.83 6.74 0.43
N TRP A 120 5.86 6.03 -0.69
CA TRP A 120 6.15 6.68 -1.98
C TRP A 120 5.09 7.71 -2.35
N ALA A 121 3.81 7.37 -2.22
CA ALA A 121 2.71 8.26 -2.58
C ALA A 121 2.51 9.40 -1.58
N GLY A 122 2.36 9.04 -0.31
CA GLY A 122 2.00 9.90 0.82
C GLY A 122 3.12 10.76 1.36
N SER A 123 4.38 10.42 1.09
CA SER A 123 5.54 11.19 1.54
C SER A 123 6.38 11.63 0.36
N TYR A 124 7.06 10.72 -0.34
CA TYR A 124 8.08 11.12 -1.33
C TYR A 124 7.50 11.98 -2.46
N THR A 125 6.53 11.46 -3.22
CA THR A 125 6.01 12.17 -4.40
C THR A 125 5.11 13.34 -4.05
N LEU A 126 4.44 13.30 -2.89
CA LEU A 126 3.62 14.41 -2.40
C LEU A 126 4.47 15.60 -1.96
N GLU A 127 5.53 15.39 -1.18
CA GLU A 127 6.47 16.46 -0.79
C GLU A 127 7.29 16.96 -1.98
N GLN A 128 7.62 16.06 -2.91
CA GLN A 128 8.24 16.43 -4.17
C GLN A 128 7.33 17.37 -4.99
N ASP A 129 6.03 17.09 -5.05
CA ASP A 129 5.07 17.96 -5.72
C ASP A 129 4.98 19.34 -5.06
N ALA A 130 4.93 19.40 -3.73
CA ALA A 130 4.98 20.67 -2.99
C ALA A 130 6.22 21.50 -3.35
N SER A 131 7.38 20.86 -3.51
CA SER A 131 8.60 21.54 -3.97
C SER A 131 8.52 22.00 -5.44
N TRP A 132 7.85 21.23 -6.29
CA TRP A 132 7.64 21.58 -7.70
C TRP A 132 6.78 22.85 -7.84
N HIS A 133 5.76 22.99 -6.99
CA HIS A 133 4.91 24.19 -6.94
C HIS A 133 5.67 25.46 -6.53
N GLN A 134 6.87 25.35 -5.95
CA GLN A 134 7.72 26.51 -5.63
C GLN A 134 8.58 26.99 -6.80
N VAL A 135 8.68 26.19 -7.87
CA VAL A 135 9.60 26.47 -8.99
C VAL A 135 8.88 26.65 -10.33
N ILE A 136 7.56 26.44 -10.39
CA ILE A 136 6.76 26.69 -11.60
C ILE A 136 5.49 27.49 -11.29
N ILE A 137 5.05 28.26 -12.28
CA ILE A 137 3.64 28.66 -12.40
C ILE A 137 3.00 27.62 -13.30
N ARG A 138 1.85 27.07 -12.88
CA ARG A 138 1.25 25.92 -13.53
C ARG A 138 0.42 26.33 -14.73
N ASP A 139 0.76 25.80 -15.90
CA ASP A 139 -0.03 25.96 -17.13
C ASP A 139 -1.19 24.94 -17.24
N THR A 140 -1.15 23.87 -16.43
CA THR A 140 -2.15 22.79 -16.41
C THR A 140 -2.17 22.05 -15.07
N SER A 141 -3.18 21.22 -14.85
CA SER A 141 -3.24 20.25 -13.74
C SER A 141 -2.44 18.97 -14.01
N PHE A 142 -1.95 18.76 -15.24
CA PHE A 142 -1.01 17.67 -15.55
C PHE A 142 0.43 18.17 -15.48
N THR A 143 0.94 18.46 -14.29
CA THR A 143 2.36 18.83 -14.13
C THR A 143 3.24 17.58 -14.15
N ALA A 144 4.55 17.76 -14.36
CA ALA A 144 5.54 16.68 -14.27
C ALA A 144 5.46 15.91 -12.93
N SER A 145 5.25 16.62 -11.82
CA SER A 145 5.06 16.03 -10.49
C SER A 145 3.70 15.36 -10.32
N HIS A 146 2.61 15.96 -10.81
CA HIS A 146 1.27 15.39 -10.71
C HIS A 146 1.14 14.06 -11.46
N ILE A 147 1.74 13.95 -12.65
CA ILE A 147 1.71 12.73 -13.45
C ILE A 147 2.28 11.53 -12.65
N ILE A 148 3.34 11.77 -11.89
CA ILE A 148 4.01 10.72 -11.10
C ILE A 148 3.26 10.48 -9.79
N ALA A 149 2.88 11.54 -9.07
CA ALA A 149 2.16 11.40 -7.81
C ALA A 149 0.76 10.78 -8.04
N PHE A 150 -0.11 11.49 -8.75
CA PHE A 150 -1.54 11.16 -8.78
C PHE A 150 -1.94 10.10 -9.78
N TYR A 151 -1.16 9.92 -10.86
CA TYR A 151 -1.49 8.97 -11.92
C TYR A 151 -0.60 7.72 -11.92
N PHE A 152 0.44 7.69 -11.08
CA PHE A 152 1.27 6.50 -10.87
C PHE A 152 1.30 6.02 -9.42
N THR A 153 1.89 6.76 -8.47
CA THR A 153 2.10 6.23 -7.10
C THR A 153 0.78 6.06 -6.34
N PHE A 154 -0.19 6.95 -6.55
CA PHE A 154 -1.50 6.86 -5.90
C PHE A 154 -2.29 5.61 -6.31
N PRO A 155 -2.57 5.37 -7.60
CA PRO A 155 -3.21 4.14 -8.05
C PRO A 155 -2.44 2.87 -7.64
N LEU A 156 -1.10 2.93 -7.63
CA LEU A 156 -0.24 1.83 -7.22
C LEU A 156 -0.48 1.43 -5.76
N TYR A 157 -0.37 2.37 -4.80
CA TYR A 157 -0.54 2.01 -3.38
C TYR A 157 -2.00 1.64 -3.06
N ILE A 158 -2.97 2.25 -3.73
CA ILE A 158 -4.40 1.88 -3.62
C ILE A 158 -4.57 0.42 -4.01
N THR A 159 -3.99 0.00 -5.13
CA THR A 159 -4.04 -1.39 -5.59
C THR A 159 -3.40 -2.33 -4.58
N CYS A 160 -2.22 -1.97 -4.03
CA CYS A 160 -1.57 -2.75 -2.99
C CYS A 160 -2.42 -2.87 -1.70
N GLY A 161 -3.13 -1.81 -1.33
CA GLY A 161 -4.04 -1.79 -0.19
C GLY A 161 -5.22 -2.73 -0.40
N VAL A 162 -5.92 -2.59 -1.53
CA VAL A 162 -7.04 -3.47 -1.89
C VAL A 162 -6.58 -4.92 -2.02
N ALA A 163 -5.40 -5.17 -2.57
CA ALA A 163 -4.81 -6.52 -2.63
C ALA A 163 -4.57 -7.11 -1.24
N SER A 164 -4.06 -6.31 -0.29
CA SER A 164 -3.86 -6.70 1.10
C SER A 164 -5.19 -7.03 1.80
N TYR A 165 -6.22 -6.22 1.59
CA TYR A 165 -7.58 -6.49 2.09
C TYR A 165 -8.12 -7.79 1.52
N LEU A 166 -8.07 -7.91 0.19
CA LEU A 166 -8.64 -9.04 -0.52
C LEU A 166 -7.94 -10.34 -0.12
N TYR A 167 -6.62 -10.33 0.04
CA TYR A 167 -5.86 -11.47 0.56
C TYR A 167 -6.39 -11.93 1.92
N ALA A 168 -6.55 -11.01 2.88
CA ALA A 168 -7.06 -11.35 4.22
C ALA A 168 -8.42 -12.04 4.14
N MET A 169 -9.38 -11.42 3.45
CA MET A 169 -10.77 -11.88 3.33
C MET A 169 -10.91 -13.27 2.70
N THR A 170 -9.93 -13.71 1.93
CA THR A 170 -10.02 -14.90 1.08
C THR A 170 -9.06 -16.02 1.47
N ARG A 171 -8.16 -15.78 2.44
CA ARG A 171 -7.15 -16.73 2.90
C ARG A 171 -7.13 -16.93 4.41
N LEU A 172 -7.62 -15.96 5.19
CA LEU A 172 -7.52 -15.97 6.65
C LEU A 172 -8.90 -16.14 7.29
N PRO A 173 -9.11 -17.17 8.14
CA PRO A 173 -10.39 -17.42 8.81
C PRO A 173 -10.92 -16.25 9.63
N GLN A 174 -10.03 -15.52 10.31
CA GLN A 174 -10.38 -14.34 11.12
C GLN A 174 -11.09 -13.27 10.27
N PHE A 175 -10.59 -13.01 9.07
CA PHE A 175 -11.07 -11.92 8.21
C PHE A 175 -12.15 -12.38 7.23
N SER A 176 -12.32 -13.68 6.97
CA SER A 176 -13.30 -14.14 5.97
C SER A 176 -14.76 -14.06 6.43
N LYS A 177 -15.02 -14.07 7.74
CA LYS A 177 -16.39 -14.14 8.29
C LYS A 177 -17.02 -12.79 8.59
N ALA A 178 -16.22 -11.77 8.88
CA ALA A 178 -16.70 -10.44 9.21
C ALA A 178 -15.66 -9.40 8.82
N VAL A 179 -16.13 -8.19 8.57
CA VAL A 179 -15.30 -7.05 8.16
C VAL A 179 -14.58 -6.49 9.38
N SER A 180 -13.25 -6.55 9.36
CA SER A 180 -12.43 -5.91 10.40
C SER A 180 -12.45 -4.39 10.22
N PHE A 181 -13.10 -3.68 11.14
CA PHE A 181 -13.11 -2.22 11.18
C PHE A 181 -11.70 -1.60 11.14
N PRO A 182 -10.72 -2.03 11.97
CA PRO A 182 -9.38 -1.45 11.89
C PRO A 182 -8.67 -1.78 10.58
N LEU A 183 -8.93 -2.94 9.95
CA LEU A 183 -8.36 -3.26 8.64
C LEU A 183 -8.93 -2.39 7.53
N VAL A 184 -10.24 -2.15 7.54
CA VAL A 184 -10.87 -1.22 6.59
C VAL A 184 -10.30 0.18 6.80
N GLY A 185 -10.19 0.64 8.05
CA GLY A 185 -9.55 1.91 8.38
C GLY A 185 -8.12 1.98 7.84
N ALA A 186 -7.30 0.96 8.08
CA ALA A 186 -5.91 0.91 7.63
C ALA A 186 -5.75 1.05 6.11
N ILE A 187 -6.72 0.56 5.33
CA ILE A 187 -6.62 0.48 3.86
C ILE A 187 -7.33 1.65 3.18
N VAL A 188 -8.53 2.00 3.65
CA VAL A 188 -9.37 3.07 3.09
C VAL A 188 -8.92 4.44 3.60
N GLY A 189 -8.41 4.52 4.83
CA GLY A 189 -7.95 5.77 5.44
C GLY A 189 -6.95 6.53 4.57
N PRO A 190 -5.89 5.89 4.06
CA PRO A 190 -4.97 6.54 3.15
C PRO A 190 -5.63 7.04 1.84
N MET A 191 -6.73 6.43 1.39
CA MET A 191 -7.50 6.91 0.23
C MET A 191 -8.32 8.17 0.52
N MET A 192 -8.62 8.46 1.80
CA MET A 192 -9.35 9.67 2.22
C MET A 192 -8.53 10.95 2.05
N ILE A 193 -7.28 10.84 1.57
CA ILE A 193 -6.51 11.98 1.10
C ILE A 193 -6.91 12.44 -0.31
N LEU A 194 -7.55 11.59 -1.11
CA LEU A 194 -7.95 11.95 -2.48
C LEU A 194 -8.89 13.16 -2.55
N PRO A 195 -9.91 13.30 -1.68
CA PRO A 195 -10.69 14.53 -1.60
C PRO A 195 -9.83 15.76 -1.29
N ASN A 196 -8.85 15.64 -0.39
CA ASN A 196 -7.95 16.75 -0.06
C ASN A 196 -7.12 17.16 -1.25
N VAL A 197 -6.49 16.20 -1.93
CA VAL A 197 -5.70 16.47 -3.14
C VAL A 197 -6.59 17.08 -4.21
N GLY A 198 -7.74 16.48 -4.52
CA GLY A 198 -8.65 16.99 -5.55
C GLY A 198 -9.17 18.40 -5.24
N LEU A 199 -9.48 18.70 -3.98
CA LEU A 199 -9.89 20.02 -3.54
C LEU A 199 -8.72 21.00 -3.50
N ASN A 200 -7.49 20.56 -3.19
CA ASN A 200 -6.28 21.38 -3.25
C ASN A 200 -6.09 21.91 -4.68
N GLU A 201 -6.18 20.99 -5.63
CA GLU A 201 -6.03 21.27 -7.05
C GLU A 201 -7.16 22.17 -7.59
N TRP A 202 -8.39 21.97 -7.11
CA TRP A 202 -9.53 22.81 -7.45
C TRP A 202 -9.43 24.22 -6.82
N GLY A 203 -8.94 24.32 -5.57
CA GLY A 203 -8.75 25.58 -4.87
C GLY A 203 -7.72 26.49 -5.56
N HIS A 204 -6.63 25.91 -6.07
CA HIS A 204 -5.63 26.64 -6.86
C HIS A 204 -6.15 27.16 -8.21
N ALA A 205 -7.21 26.57 -8.77
CA ALA A 205 -7.77 26.97 -10.07
C ALA A 205 -8.82 28.11 -9.99
N PHE A 206 -9.45 28.35 -8.84
CA PHE A 206 -10.63 29.24 -8.74
C PHE A 206 -10.48 30.45 -7.79
N TRP A 207 -9.28 30.79 -7.36
CA TRP A 207 -8.94 32.06 -6.69
C TRP A 207 -9.85 32.43 -5.49
N PHE A 208 -9.98 31.53 -4.51
CA PHE A 208 -10.50 31.89 -3.17
C PHE A 208 -9.44 31.60 -2.10
N VAL A 209 -9.08 32.63 -1.34
CA VAL A 209 -7.95 32.65 -0.40
C VAL A 209 -8.37 32.11 0.98
N ASP A 210 -7.61 31.10 1.39
CA ASP A 210 -7.19 30.65 2.72
C ASP A 210 -8.20 30.25 3.82
N GLU A 211 -9.29 30.96 4.13
CA GLU A 211 -10.01 30.66 5.39
C GLU A 211 -11.06 29.54 5.30
N LEU A 212 -11.75 29.40 4.16
CA LEU A 212 -12.73 28.33 3.93
C LEU A 212 -12.09 27.04 3.38
N PHE A 213 -10.91 27.15 2.77
CA PHE A 213 -10.19 26.04 2.14
C PHE A 213 -9.13 25.43 3.07
N ALA A 214 -8.36 26.21 3.82
CA ALA A 214 -7.30 25.64 4.65
C ALA A 214 -7.84 24.72 5.75
N ALA A 215 -8.94 25.09 6.42
CA ALA A 215 -9.42 24.31 7.56
C ALA A 215 -10.01 22.93 7.18
N PRO A 216 -10.96 22.79 6.24
CA PRO A 216 -11.56 21.48 5.90
C PRO A 216 -10.60 20.56 5.15
N LEU A 217 -9.71 21.13 4.33
CA LEU A 217 -8.83 20.40 3.43
C LEU A 217 -7.63 19.79 4.15
N HIS A 218 -7.30 20.25 5.37
CA HIS A 218 -6.30 19.57 6.21
C HIS A 218 -6.88 18.37 6.99
N TRP A 219 -8.21 18.28 7.20
CA TRP A 219 -8.82 17.20 7.98
C TRP A 219 -8.74 15.82 7.34
N GLY A 220 -8.60 15.70 6.02
CA GLY A 220 -8.30 14.41 5.40
C GLY A 220 -6.89 13.89 5.69
N PHE A 221 -5.88 14.76 5.91
CA PHE A 221 -4.56 14.33 6.41
C PHE A 221 -4.66 13.83 7.85
N VAL A 222 -5.51 14.49 8.65
CA VAL A 222 -5.84 14.04 10.01
C VAL A 222 -6.49 12.66 9.95
N THR A 223 -7.54 12.48 9.14
CA THR A 223 -8.21 11.17 8.93
C THR A 223 -7.23 10.10 8.45
N LEU A 224 -6.34 10.42 7.52
CA LEU A 224 -5.26 9.55 7.07
C LEU A 224 -4.34 9.14 8.23
N GLY A 225 -3.93 10.10 9.06
CA GLY A 225 -3.13 9.86 10.26
C GLY A 225 -3.84 8.96 11.29
N TRP A 226 -5.10 9.25 11.61
CA TRP A 226 -5.90 8.43 12.52
C TRP A 226 -6.09 7.02 11.99
N CYS A 227 -6.46 6.86 10.73
CA CYS A 227 -6.66 5.55 10.13
C CYS A 227 -5.36 4.75 9.97
N GLY A 228 -4.24 5.40 9.67
CA GLY A 228 -2.92 4.76 9.63
C GLY A 228 -2.44 4.31 11.03
N LEU A 229 -2.58 5.16 12.04
CA LEU A 229 -2.12 4.88 13.40
C LEU A 229 -3.07 3.95 14.17
N PHE A 230 -4.35 4.30 14.26
CA PHE A 230 -5.35 3.52 14.99
C PHE A 230 -5.79 2.27 14.23
N GLY A 231 -6.06 2.39 12.93
CA GLY A 231 -6.47 1.26 12.08
C GLY A 231 -5.29 0.32 11.80
N GLY A 232 -4.23 0.83 11.17
CA GLY A 232 -3.09 0.02 10.71
C GLY A 232 -2.14 -0.40 11.83
N THR A 233 -1.63 0.57 12.60
CA THR A 233 -0.52 0.32 13.54
C THR A 233 -0.99 -0.28 14.87
N GLY A 234 -2.17 0.13 15.35
CA GLY A 234 -2.77 -0.42 16.57
C GLY A 234 -3.67 -1.63 16.30
N GLY A 235 -4.79 -1.42 15.61
CA GLY A 235 -5.85 -2.42 15.49
C GLY A 235 -5.46 -3.66 14.68
N VAL A 236 -4.94 -3.49 13.46
CA VAL A 236 -4.51 -4.62 12.63
C VAL A 236 -3.34 -5.37 13.26
N ALA A 237 -2.36 -4.66 13.84
CA ALA A 237 -1.24 -5.30 14.54
C ALA A 237 -1.71 -6.15 15.72
N ALA A 238 -2.63 -5.63 16.54
CA ALA A 238 -3.21 -6.39 17.65
C ALA A 238 -3.94 -7.65 17.17
N GLN A 239 -4.71 -7.57 16.08
CA GLN A 239 -5.39 -8.72 15.47
C GLN A 239 -4.40 -9.77 14.96
N ILE A 240 -3.31 -9.34 14.33
CA ILE A 240 -2.22 -10.23 13.87
C ILE A 240 -1.58 -10.92 15.06
N VAL A 241 -1.14 -10.16 16.07
CA VAL A 241 -0.44 -10.70 17.24
C VAL A 241 -1.32 -11.69 17.98
N ALA A 242 -2.58 -11.34 18.24
CA ALA A 242 -3.50 -12.22 18.96
C ALA A 242 -3.73 -13.54 18.21
N ARG A 243 -3.95 -13.49 16.88
CA ARG A 243 -4.18 -14.71 16.10
C ARG A 243 -2.91 -15.54 15.96
N MET A 244 -1.77 -14.92 15.67
CA MET A 244 -0.49 -15.62 15.52
C MET A 244 -0.02 -16.23 16.85
N SER A 245 -0.29 -15.60 18.00
CA SER A 245 -0.02 -16.18 19.31
C SER A 245 -0.79 -17.50 19.49
N ASN A 246 -2.10 -17.48 19.27
CA ASN A 246 -2.93 -18.70 19.39
C ASN A 246 -2.50 -19.78 18.39
N LEU A 247 -2.08 -19.41 17.18
CA LEU A 247 -1.54 -20.36 16.20
C LEU A 247 -0.22 -20.98 16.67
N CYS A 248 0.68 -20.19 17.26
CA CYS A 248 1.92 -20.70 17.81
C CYS A 248 1.66 -21.71 18.94
N ASP A 249 0.69 -21.44 19.81
CA ASP A 249 0.31 -22.33 20.90
C ASP A 249 -0.22 -23.68 20.39
N VAL A 250 -1.08 -23.67 19.38
CA VAL A 250 -1.60 -24.90 18.77
C VAL A 250 -0.50 -25.67 18.03
N VAL A 251 0.37 -24.98 17.28
CA VAL A 251 1.38 -25.63 16.42
C VAL A 251 2.57 -26.16 17.23
N TRP A 252 2.99 -25.45 18.28
CA TRP A 252 4.24 -25.74 18.99
C TRP A 252 4.06 -26.10 20.46
N ASN A 253 2.95 -25.72 21.09
CA ASN A 253 2.69 -25.99 22.51
C ASN A 253 1.61 -27.07 22.73
N ASN A 254 1.10 -27.70 21.65
CA ASN A 254 0.04 -28.72 21.69
C ASN A 254 -1.27 -28.26 22.35
N GLU A 255 -1.57 -26.97 22.31
CA GLU A 255 -2.85 -26.44 22.80
C GLU A 255 -4.04 -26.89 21.94
N SER A 256 -5.24 -26.88 22.54
CA SER A 256 -6.47 -27.19 21.82
C SER A 256 -6.76 -26.16 20.72
N LYS A 257 -7.36 -26.60 19.60
CA LYS A 257 -7.83 -25.71 18.54
C LYS A 257 -8.97 -24.78 18.96
N ASP A 258 -9.53 -24.97 20.16
CA ASP A 258 -10.60 -24.12 20.71
C ASP A 258 -10.19 -22.65 20.91
N CYS A 259 -8.88 -22.39 21.11
CA CYS A 259 -8.35 -21.02 21.17
C CYS A 259 -8.34 -20.31 19.79
N LEU A 260 -8.64 -21.02 18.70
CA LEU A 260 -8.69 -20.49 17.34
C LEU A 260 -10.10 -20.01 16.94
N HIS A 261 -10.95 -19.66 17.90
CA HIS A 261 -12.19 -18.95 17.60
C HIS A 261 -11.91 -17.58 16.98
N VAL A 262 -12.89 -17.06 16.23
CA VAL A 262 -12.78 -15.72 15.64
C VAL A 262 -12.85 -14.70 16.78
N ILE A 263 -11.86 -13.82 16.86
CA ILE A 263 -11.83 -12.74 17.85
C ILE A 263 -12.88 -11.71 17.42
N PRO A 264 -13.90 -11.40 18.24
CA PRO A 264 -14.91 -10.40 17.92
C PRO A 264 -14.28 -9.02 17.69
N TYR A 265 -14.83 -8.26 16.74
CA TYR A 265 -14.42 -6.89 16.41
C TYR A 265 -15.15 -5.87 17.28
#